data_AF-A0A2E7B6E6-F1
#
_entry.id   AF-A0A2E7B6E6-F1
#
_cell.length_a   1.000
_cell.length_b   1.000
_cell.length_c   1.000
_cell.angle_alpha   90.00
_cell.angle_beta   90.00
_cell.angle_gamma   90.00
#
_symmetry.space_group_name_H-M   'P 1'
#
loop_
_entity.id
_entity.type
_entity.pdbx_description
1 polymer ?
#
loop_
_entity_poly.entity_id
_entity_poly.type
_entity_poly.pdbx_seq_one_letter_code
_entity_poly.pdbx_strand_id
1 'polypeptide(L)'
;MTESSAFTGTGDSKVTFGAKPEYPHDSHKEAECKISFLLDAAGVPFDIHPNCSEPEFNRSAERFAARMKYDLEDDSGHACFEQGVRQVYPIKYWLGRN
;
A
#
# COMPACT_ATOMS: atom_id res chain seq x y z
N MET A 1 9.29 17.83 -13.82
CA MET A 1 9.40 16.46 -14.35
C MET A 1 9.94 15.59 -13.23
N THR A 2 9.10 14.82 -12.54
CA THR A 2 9.58 13.78 -11.62
C THR A 2 8.49 12.71 -11.47
N GLU A 3 8.58 11.70 -12.33
CA GLU A 3 7.82 10.46 -12.19
C GLU A 3 8.32 9.70 -10.95
N SER A 4 7.41 9.32 -10.07
CA SER A 4 7.67 8.34 -9.01
C SER A 4 7.03 7.04 -9.46
N SER A 5 7.83 6.08 -9.90
CA SER A 5 7.34 4.76 -10.33
C SER A 5 7.37 3.80 -9.14
N ALA A 6 6.20 3.30 -8.74
CA ALA A 6 6.09 2.13 -7.88
C ALA A 6 6.10 0.89 -8.78
N PHE A 7 7.10 0.03 -8.63
CA PHE A 7 7.23 -1.21 -9.41
C PHE A 7 6.55 -2.35 -8.63
N THR A 8 5.41 -2.84 -9.11
CA THR A 8 4.77 -4.07 -8.63
C THR A 8 5.00 -5.17 -9.66
N GLY A 9 5.49 -6.33 -9.17
CA GLY A 9 5.92 -7.46 -9.98
C GLY A 9 4.84 -8.04 -10.88
N THR A 10 5.33 -8.51 -12.02
CA THR A 10 4.78 -9.32 -13.11
C THR A 10 3.42 -10.00 -12.87
N GLY A 11 2.41 -9.54 -13.62
CA GLY A 11 1.03 -10.04 -13.69
C GLY A 11 0.06 -8.91 -13.37
N ASP A 12 -0.65 -8.40 -14.38
CA ASP A 12 -1.59 -7.25 -14.52
C ASP A 12 -2.52 -6.83 -13.36
N SER A 13 -2.10 -7.03 -12.11
CA SER A 13 -2.81 -6.67 -10.89
C SER A 13 -2.64 -5.17 -10.67
N LYS A 14 -3.56 -4.38 -11.22
CA LYS A 14 -3.55 -2.92 -11.08
C LYS A 14 -4.03 -2.56 -9.70
N VAL A 15 -3.11 -2.11 -8.85
CA VAL A 15 -3.51 -1.35 -7.66
C VAL A 15 -3.91 0.03 -8.17
N THR A 16 -5.20 0.34 -8.13
CA THR A 16 -5.70 1.64 -8.55
C THR A 16 -5.48 2.61 -7.39
N PHE A 17 -4.33 3.30 -7.42
CA PHE A 17 -3.97 4.28 -6.39
C PHE A 17 -4.79 5.58 -6.57
N GLY A 18 -5.69 5.85 -5.62
CA GLY A 18 -6.29 7.18 -5.48
C GLY A 18 -5.36 8.21 -4.82
N ALA A 19 -4.28 7.78 -4.17
CA ALA A 19 -3.34 8.63 -3.44
C ALA A 19 -1.97 7.96 -3.28
N LYS A 20 -0.89 8.75 -3.24
CA LYS A 20 0.46 8.31 -2.81
C LYS A 20 0.52 8.27 -1.27
N PRO A 21 1.39 7.43 -0.66
CA PRO A 21 1.57 7.46 0.79
C PRO A 21 2.12 8.83 1.19
N GLU A 22 1.41 9.52 2.08
CA GLU A 22 1.83 10.83 2.57
C GLU A 22 3.01 10.65 3.52
N TYR A 23 4.11 11.33 3.24
CA TYR A 23 5.24 11.37 4.16
C TYR A 23 4.84 12.27 5.34
N PRO A 24 5.01 11.82 6.60
CA PRO A 24 4.80 12.70 7.74
C PRO A 24 5.75 13.90 7.62
N HIS A 25 5.17 15.10 7.57
CA HIS A 25 5.78 16.35 7.08
C HIS A 25 7.01 16.86 7.89
N ASP A 26 7.40 16.15 8.95
CA ASP A 26 8.48 16.51 9.89
C ASP A 26 9.47 15.36 10.15
N SER A 27 9.31 14.21 9.49
CA SER A 27 10.16 13.05 9.78
C SER A 27 11.36 12.98 8.84
N HIS A 28 12.54 13.39 9.33
CA HIS A 28 13.85 13.12 8.70
C HIS A 28 14.31 11.68 8.94
N LYS A 29 13.38 10.73 8.88
CA LYS A 29 13.65 9.32 9.12
C LYS A 29 13.19 8.47 7.94
N GLU A 30 13.95 7.43 7.71
CA GLU A 30 13.57 6.33 6.84
C GLU A 30 12.85 5.28 7.66
N ALA A 31 11.78 4.71 7.13
CA ALA A 31 10.98 3.73 7.83
C ALA A 31 10.48 2.64 6.88
N GLU A 32 10.57 1.40 7.33
CA GLU A 32 9.93 0.28 6.64
C GLU A 32 8.64 -0.06 7.38
N CYS A 33 7.54 -0.08 6.64
CA CYS A 33 6.21 -0.39 7.13
C CYS A 33 5.67 -1.62 6.42
N LYS A 34 5.11 -2.56 7.18
CA LYS A 34 4.37 -3.70 6.65
C LYS A 34 2.92 -3.52 7.04
N ILE A 35 2.05 -3.30 6.07
CA ILE A 35 0.62 -3.18 6.33
C ILE A 35 -0.01 -4.52 6.03
N SER A 36 -0.66 -5.11 7.04
CA SER A 36 -1.48 -6.29 6.86
C SER A 36 -2.95 -5.89 6.78
N PHE A 37 -3.70 -6.34 5.79
CA PHE A 37 -5.12 -6.03 5.64
C PHE A 37 -5.87 -7.16 4.95
N LEU A 38 -7.19 -7.17 5.07
CA LEU A 38 -8.09 -8.07 4.35
C LEU A 38 -8.77 -7.28 3.23
N LEU A 39 -9.07 -7.93 2.11
CA LEU A 39 -9.83 -7.30 1.02
C LEU A 39 -11.27 -7.79 1.03
N ASP A 40 -12.20 -6.85 0.92
CA ASP A 40 -13.61 -7.14 0.73
C ASP A 40 -13.93 -7.46 -0.75
N ALA A 41 -15.19 -7.78 -1.04
CA ALA A 41 -15.63 -8.10 -2.39
C ALA A 41 -15.60 -6.91 -3.38
N ALA A 42 -15.36 -5.69 -2.89
CA ALA A 42 -15.20 -4.49 -3.70
C ALA A 42 -13.72 -4.12 -3.92
N GLY A 43 -12.78 -4.94 -3.39
CA GLY A 43 -11.35 -4.66 -3.46
C GLY A 43 -10.90 -3.54 -2.52
N VAL A 44 -11.70 -3.27 -1.48
CA VAL A 44 -11.39 -2.27 -0.46
C VAL A 44 -10.74 -2.97 0.74
N PRO A 45 -9.58 -2.47 1.21
CA PRO A 45 -8.91 -3.02 2.37
C PRO A 45 -9.68 -2.68 3.66
N PHE A 46 -9.92 -3.69 4.48
CA PHE A 46 -10.46 -3.60 5.83
C PHE A 46 -9.57 -4.37 6.81
N ASP A 47 -9.81 -4.21 8.12
CA ASP A 47 -9.01 -4.86 9.16
C ASP A 47 -7.50 -4.56 8.99
N ILE A 48 -7.17 -3.27 8.88
CA ILE A 48 -5.83 -2.78 8.55
C ILE A 48 -4.96 -2.74 9.81
N HIS A 49 -3.83 -3.44 9.76
CA HIS A 49 -2.81 -3.46 10.80
C HIS A 49 -1.47 -2.98 10.23
N PRO A 50 -1.11 -1.70 10.42
CA PRO A 50 0.23 -1.21 10.10
C PRO A 50 1.25 -1.72 11.14
N ASN A 51 2.39 -2.20 10.66
CA ASN A 51 3.55 -2.54 11.47
C ASN A 51 4.80 -1.87 10.89
N CYS A 52 5.08 -0.66 11.34
CA CYS A 52 6.25 0.11 10.97
C CYS A 52 7.40 -0.08 11.97
N SER A 53 8.63 -0.09 11.46
CA SER A 53 9.83 0.01 12.29
C SER A 53 9.78 1.26 13.18
N GLU A 54 9.27 2.37 12.64
CA GLU A 54 9.05 3.62 13.36
C GLU A 54 7.54 3.82 13.58
N PRO A 55 7.03 3.81 14.82
CA PRO A 55 5.59 3.83 15.10
C PRO A 55 4.90 5.14 14.71
N GLU A 56 5.65 6.24 14.56
CA GLU A 56 5.14 7.52 14.05
C GLU A 56 4.58 7.41 12.62
N PHE A 57 5.08 6.46 11.82
CA PHE A 57 4.61 6.21 10.46
C PHE A 57 3.36 5.31 10.41
N ASN A 58 3.02 4.60 11.49
CA ASN A 58 1.87 3.68 11.51
C ASN A 58 0.57 4.39 11.11
N ARG A 59 0.34 5.60 11.62
CA ARG A 59 -0.87 6.37 11.32
C ARG A 59 -0.94 6.81 9.86
N SER A 60 0.19 7.17 9.27
CA SER A 60 0.25 7.54 7.85
C SER A 60 0.04 6.33 6.95
N ALA A 61 0.71 5.22 7.29
CA ALA A 61 0.58 3.94 6.62
C ALA A 61 -0.89 3.43 6.64
N GLU A 62 -1.56 3.49 7.79
CA GLU A 62 -2.98 3.13 7.93
C GLU A 62 -3.88 3.98 7.04
N ARG A 63 -3.75 5.32 7.10
CA ARG A 63 -4.55 6.24 6.27
C ARG A 63 -4.32 6.03 4.78
N PHE A 64 -3.08 5.75 4.40
CA PHE A 64 -2.75 5.40 3.03
C PHE A 64 -3.46 4.11 2.61
N ALA A 65 -3.34 3.05 3.42
CA ALA A 65 -4.00 1.78 3.12
C ALA A 65 -5.52 1.88 3.04
N ALA A 66 -6.15 2.63 3.94
CA ALA A 66 -7.60 2.86 3.91
C ALA A 66 -8.10 3.56 2.63
N ARG A 67 -7.20 4.19 1.87
CA ARG A 67 -7.50 4.88 0.60
C ARG A 67 -7.08 4.07 -0.62
N MET A 68 -6.48 2.90 -0.44
CA MET A 68 -6.13 2.01 -1.54
C MET A 68 -7.37 1.26 -2.03
N LYS A 69 -7.43 1.03 -3.34
CA LYS A 69 -8.40 0.13 -3.96
C LYS A 69 -7.64 -0.85 -4.85
N TYR A 70 -7.94 -2.12 -4.68
CA TYR A 70 -7.32 -3.21 -5.42
C TYR A 70 -8.30 -3.72 -6.45
N ASP A 71 -7.84 -3.91 -7.69
CA ASP A 71 -8.58 -4.72 -8.64
C ASP A 71 -8.41 -6.18 -8.24
N LEU A 72 -9.54 -6.82 -7.90
CA LEU A 72 -9.57 -8.22 -7.48
C LEU A 72 -9.35 -9.18 -8.65
N GLU A 73 -9.58 -8.71 -9.88
CA GLU A 73 -9.46 -9.46 -11.12
C GLU A 73 -8.54 -8.71 -12.08
N ASP A 74 -7.70 -9.43 -12.83
CA ASP A 74 -6.94 -8.85 -13.93
C ASP A 74 -7.82 -8.65 -15.18
N ASP A 75 -7.30 -7.97 -16.21
CA ASP A 75 -7.99 -7.77 -17.50
C ASP A 75 -8.41 -9.10 -18.19
N SER A 76 -7.86 -10.24 -17.79
CA SER A 76 -8.22 -11.60 -18.24
C SER A 76 -9.25 -12.31 -17.36
N GLY A 77 -9.70 -11.69 -16.26
CA GLY A 77 -10.68 -12.26 -15.33
C GLY A 77 -10.13 -13.28 -14.35
N HIS A 78 -8.80 -13.35 -14.12
CA HIS A 78 -8.25 -14.14 -13.04
C HIS A 78 -8.20 -13.35 -11.74
N ALA A 79 -8.54 -14.01 -10.64
CA ALA A 79 -8.46 -13.41 -9.31
C ALA A 79 -6.99 -13.09 -8.97
N CYS A 80 -6.65 -11.80 -8.90
CA CYS A 80 -5.37 -11.29 -8.42
C CYS A 80 -5.26 -11.42 -6.90
N PHE A 81 -6.39 -11.27 -6.19
CA PHE A 81 -6.45 -11.29 -4.74
C PHE A 81 -7.58 -12.18 -4.25
N GLU A 82 -7.27 -13.12 -3.36
CA GLU A 82 -8.29 -13.88 -2.64
C GLU A 82 -8.97 -13.01 -1.57
N GLN A 83 -10.30 -12.95 -1.64
CA GLN A 83 -11.13 -12.30 -0.62
C GLN A 83 -10.98 -13.02 0.72
N GLY A 84 -10.91 -12.25 1.81
CA GLY A 84 -10.76 -12.82 3.15
C GLY A 84 -9.37 -13.41 3.47
N VAL A 85 -8.42 -13.35 2.53
CA VAL A 85 -7.01 -13.68 2.78
C VAL A 85 -6.26 -12.41 3.18
N ARG A 86 -5.46 -12.52 4.25
CA ARG A 86 -4.68 -11.39 4.77
C ARG A 86 -3.50 -11.10 3.85
N GLN A 87 -3.57 -9.95 3.20
CA GLN A 87 -2.53 -9.42 2.32
C GLN A 87 -1.53 -8.61 3.12
N VAL A 88 -0.26 -8.63 2.70
CA VAL A 88 0.81 -7.83 3.32
C VAL A 88 1.42 -6.92 2.26
N TYR A 89 1.30 -5.61 2.47
CA TYR A 89 1.86 -4.59 1.59
C TYR A 89 3.05 -3.89 2.25
N PRO A 90 4.28 -4.04 1.73
CA PRO A 90 5.43 -3.32 2.24
C PRO A 90 5.48 -1.88 1.68
N ILE A 91 5.56 -0.91 2.58
CA ILE A 91 5.83 0.50 2.27
C ILE A 91 7.21 0.83 2.80
N LYS A 92 8.02 1.47 1.96
CA LYS A 92 9.33 1.97 2.37
C LYS A 92 9.35 3.48 2.20
N TYR A 93 9.57 4.16 3.31
CA TYR A 93 9.76 5.60 3.41
C TYR A 93 11.26 5.86 3.36
N TRP A 94 11.72 6.53 2.30
CA TRP A 94 13.12 6.87 2.08
C TRP A 94 13.25 8.39 1.94
N LEU A 95 14.28 8.96 2.55
CA LEU A 95 14.66 10.35 2.30
C LEU A 95 15.45 10.35 0.99
N GLY A 96 14.91 10.98 -0.04
CA GLY A 96 15.63 11.12 -1.31
C GLY A 96 17.00 11.74 -1.07
N ARG A 97 18.08 10.96 -1.26
CA ARG A 97 19.43 11.52 -1.35
C ARG A 97 19.48 12.36 -2.63
N ASN A 98 19.62 13.66 -2.45
CA ASN A 98 19.99 14.59 -3.52
C ASN A 98 21.46 14.40 -3.90
#